data_AF-A0A7Y4KTU6-F1
#
_entry.id   AF-A0A7Y4KTU6-F1
#
_cell.length_a   1.000
_cell.length_b   1.000
_cell.length_c   1.000
_cell.angle_alpha   90.00
_cell.angle_beta   90.00
_cell.angle_gamma   90.00
#
_symmetry.space_group_name_H-M   'P 1'
#
loop_
_entity.id
_entity.type
_entity.pdbx_description
1 polymer ?
#
loop_
_entity_poly.entity_id
_entity_poly.type
_entity_poly.pdbx_seq_one_letter_code
_entity_poly.pdbx_strand_id
1 'polypeptide(L)'
;RNPTEEKLAALWAQVLRVPRVGATDHFFELGGHSLLATQLVSRIRSAFGVELPLRTLFEAPTLTRLALRVDEALQAVEGTALPPPAAIARGDEAPLSFAQQRLWFLDQLQPGTATYNIPSAL
;
A
#
# COMPACT_ATOMS: atom_id res chain seq x y z
N ARG A 1 -24.23 0.32 11.89
CA ARG A 1 -23.06 0.32 11.00
C ARG A 1 -23.21 1.50 10.07
N ASN A 2 -22.16 2.29 9.86
CA ASN A 2 -22.19 3.35 8.85
C ASN A 2 -21.79 2.76 7.47
N PRO A 3 -22.13 3.42 6.35
CA PRO A 3 -21.82 2.90 5.01
C PRO A 3 -20.32 2.66 4.76
N THR A 4 -19.46 3.49 5.36
CA THR A 4 -18.00 3.38 5.27
C THR A 4 -17.48 2.11 5.95
N GLU A 5 -17.94 1.82 7.17
CA GLU A 5 -17.62 0.60 7.93
C GLU A 5 -18.01 -0.66 7.15
N GLU A 6 -19.19 -0.67 6.51
CA GLU A 6 -19.66 -1.84 5.75
C GLU A 6 -18.76 -2.12 4.55
N LYS A 7 -18.44 -1.09 3.79
CA LYS A 7 -17.56 -1.21 2.63
C LYS A 7 -16.13 -1.56 3.05
N LEU A 8 -15.63 -0.95 4.13
CA LEU A 8 -14.31 -1.20 4.66
C LEU A 8 -14.19 -2.63 5.23
N ALA A 9 -15.24 -3.13 5.90
CA ALA A 9 -15.30 -4.50 6.40
C ALA A 9 -15.17 -5.52 5.27
N ALA A 10 -15.81 -5.26 4.13
CA ALA A 10 -15.70 -6.11 2.94
C ALA A 10 -14.27 -6.11 2.38
N LEU A 11 -13.60 -4.95 2.33
CA LEU A 11 -12.19 -4.87 1.92
C LEU A 11 -11.27 -5.64 2.86
N TRP A 12 -11.46 -5.49 4.18
CA TRP A 12 -10.69 -6.23 5.18
C TRP A 12 -10.89 -7.74 5.05
N ALA A 13 -12.14 -8.19 4.94
CA ALA A 13 -12.47 -9.60 4.78
C ALA A 13 -11.74 -10.23 3.57
N GLN A 14 -11.69 -9.50 2.44
CA GLN A 14 -10.98 -9.96 1.24
C GLN A 14 -9.45 -9.98 1.42
N VAL A 15 -8.87 -8.97 2.06
CA VAL A 15 -7.41 -8.85 2.26
C VAL A 15 -6.92 -9.89 3.27
N LEU A 16 -7.62 -10.01 4.40
CA LEU A 16 -7.29 -10.92 5.50
C LEU A 16 -7.76 -12.36 5.23
N ARG A 17 -8.58 -12.58 4.18
CA ARG A 17 -9.19 -13.87 3.82
C ARG A 17 -10.00 -14.48 4.97
N VAL A 18 -10.75 -13.62 5.67
CA VAL A 18 -11.65 -14.00 6.77
C VAL A 18 -13.11 -13.85 6.33
N PRO A 19 -14.05 -14.65 6.86
CA PRO A 19 -15.44 -14.63 6.41
C PRO A 19 -16.18 -13.33 6.77
N ARG A 20 -15.84 -12.72 7.91
CA ARG A 20 -16.47 -11.48 8.40
C ARG A 20 -15.51 -10.70 9.28
N VAL A 21 -15.72 -9.39 9.34
CA VAL A 21 -14.99 -8.45 10.21
C VAL A 21 -16.00 -7.66 11.02
N GLY A 22 -15.85 -7.67 12.34
CA GLY A 22 -16.58 -6.91 13.33
C GLY A 22 -16.11 -5.45 13.43
N ALA A 23 -16.95 -4.60 14.01
CA ALA A 23 -16.68 -3.16 14.18
C ALA A 23 -15.42 -2.89 15.02
N THR A 24 -15.19 -3.70 16.04
CA THR A 24 -14.08 -3.57 16.98
C THR A 24 -12.90 -4.47 16.65
N ASP A 25 -13.00 -5.28 15.58
CA ASP A 25 -11.94 -6.22 15.24
C ASP A 25 -10.66 -5.47 14.87
N HIS A 26 -9.54 -5.95 15.40
CA HIS A 26 -8.24 -5.35 15.20
C HIS A 26 -7.51 -6.01 14.02
N PHE A 27 -7.06 -5.20 13.06
CA PHE A 27 -6.47 -5.67 11.80
C PHE A 27 -5.34 -6.67 12.01
N PHE A 28 -4.45 -6.36 12.96
CA PHE A 28 -3.27 -7.17 13.25
C PHE A 28 -3.58 -8.42 14.07
N GLU A 29 -4.67 -8.41 14.86
CA GLU A 29 -5.10 -9.61 15.61
C GLU A 29 -5.77 -10.63 14.69
N LEU A 30 -6.35 -10.16 13.59
CA LEU A 30 -6.89 -11.00 12.51
C LEU A 30 -5.82 -11.54 11.55
N GLY A 31 -4.52 -11.41 11.88
CA GLY A 31 -3.41 -11.88 11.04
C GLY A 31 -2.90 -10.88 10.02
N GLY A 32 -3.34 -9.61 10.09
CA GLY A 32 -2.81 -8.53 9.28
C GLY A 32 -1.33 -8.26 9.55
N HIS A 33 -0.55 -8.01 8.50
CA HIS A 33 0.86 -7.63 8.57
C HIS A 33 1.18 -6.57 7.50
N SER A 34 2.42 -6.08 7.45
CA SER A 34 2.79 -4.90 6.64
C SER A 34 2.41 -5.00 5.16
N LEU A 35 2.56 -6.18 4.53
CA LEU A 35 2.16 -6.36 3.13
C LEU A 35 0.64 -6.26 2.96
N LEU A 36 -0.14 -6.91 3.83
CA LEU A 36 -1.60 -6.82 3.80
C LEU A 36 -2.09 -5.42 4.13
N ALA A 37 -1.41 -4.71 5.04
CA ALA A 37 -1.68 -3.31 5.37
C ALA A 37 -1.49 -2.41 4.14
N THR A 38 -0.38 -2.55 3.42
CA THR A 38 -0.13 -1.82 2.17
C THR A 38 -1.19 -2.14 1.11
N GLN A 39 -1.56 -3.42 0.96
CA GLN A 39 -2.64 -3.83 0.04
C GLN A 39 -3.99 -3.22 0.43
N LEU A 40 -4.31 -3.21 1.73
CA LEU A 40 -5.55 -2.63 2.25
C LEU A 40 -5.62 -1.13 1.97
N VAL A 41 -4.55 -0.38 2.27
CA VAL A 41 -4.48 1.06 1.99
C VAL A 41 -4.66 1.35 0.49
N SER A 42 -4.01 0.57 -0.38
CA SER A 42 -4.20 0.70 -1.83
C SER A 42 -5.65 0.45 -2.25
N ARG A 43 -6.33 -0.55 -1.65
CA ARG A 43 -7.74 -0.83 -1.95
C ARG A 43 -8.68 0.25 -1.41
N ILE A 44 -8.39 0.82 -0.24
CA ILE A 44 -9.14 1.96 0.31
C ILE A 44 -9.05 3.15 -0.66
N ARG A 45 -7.85 3.47 -1.15
CA ARG A 45 -7.67 4.51 -2.17
C ARG A 45 -8.52 4.26 -3.40
N SER A 46 -8.47 3.06 -3.97
CA SER A 46 -9.30 2.74 -5.15
C SER A 46 -10.81 2.76 -4.87
N ALA A 47 -11.23 2.35 -3.68
CA ALA A 47 -12.64 2.20 -3.34
C ALA A 47 -13.30 3.51 -2.88
N PHE A 48 -12.55 4.41 -2.25
CA PHE A 48 -13.07 5.64 -1.64
C PHE A 48 -12.50 6.91 -2.28
N GLY A 49 -11.44 6.81 -3.11
CA GLY A 49 -10.81 7.97 -3.73
C GLY A 49 -9.97 8.82 -2.77
N VAL A 50 -9.64 8.29 -1.57
CA VAL A 50 -8.85 8.99 -0.55
C VAL A 50 -7.49 8.35 -0.35
N GLU A 51 -6.47 9.18 -0.16
CA GLU A 51 -5.14 8.72 0.24
C GLU A 51 -5.03 8.69 1.76
N LEU A 52 -4.71 7.53 2.33
CA LEU A 52 -4.41 7.39 3.75
C LEU A 52 -2.96 6.98 3.92
N PRO A 53 -2.17 7.71 4.74
CA PRO A 53 -0.84 7.24 5.14
C PRO A 53 -0.94 5.84 5.76
N LEU A 54 0.01 4.96 5.45
CA LEU A 54 0.04 3.60 6.02
C LEU A 54 0.03 3.62 7.56
N ARG A 55 0.70 4.61 8.16
CA ARG A 55 0.67 4.94 9.59
C ARG A 55 -0.74 5.00 10.17
N THR A 56 -1.72 5.50 9.42
CA THR A 56 -3.11 5.65 9.87
C THR A 56 -3.70 4.31 10.30
N LEU A 57 -3.38 3.22 9.60
CA LEU A 57 -3.83 1.87 10.01
C LEU A 57 -3.22 1.43 11.34
N PHE A 58 -1.97 1.80 11.62
CA PHE A 58 -1.33 1.48 12.90
C PHE A 58 -1.91 2.31 14.06
N GLU A 59 -2.26 3.57 13.82
CA GLU A 59 -2.84 4.46 14.83
C GLU A 59 -4.33 4.18 15.08
N ALA A 60 -5.05 3.70 14.07
CA ALA A 60 -6.46 3.36 14.10
C ALA A 60 -6.69 1.91 13.61
N PRO A 61 -6.22 0.89 14.36
CA PRO A 61 -6.14 -0.48 13.88
C PRO A 61 -7.44 -1.28 14.00
N THR A 62 -8.53 -0.69 14.48
CA THR A 62 -9.86 -1.32 14.50
C THR A 62 -10.73 -0.82 13.36
N LEU A 63 -11.65 -1.64 12.88
CA LEU A 63 -12.50 -1.30 11.73
C LEU A 63 -13.22 0.05 11.92
N THR A 64 -13.88 0.27 13.06
CA THR A 64 -14.58 1.53 13.36
C THR A 64 -13.63 2.72 13.40
N ARG A 65 -12.45 2.58 14.03
CA ARG A 65 -11.49 3.69 14.10
C ARG A 65 -10.93 4.03 12.72
N LEU A 66 -10.64 3.04 11.89
CA LEU A 66 -10.17 3.27 10.54
C LEU A 66 -11.27 3.88 9.65
N ALA A 67 -12.53 3.48 9.82
CA ALA A 67 -13.65 4.06 9.10
C ALA A 67 -13.79 5.57 9.38
N LEU A 68 -13.63 6.00 10.64
CA LEU A 68 -13.60 7.43 10.99
C LEU A 68 -12.48 8.18 10.25
N ARG A 69 -11.29 7.58 10.12
CA ARG A 69 -10.18 8.19 9.37
C ARG A 69 -10.47 8.30 7.88
N VAL A 70 -11.18 7.33 7.31
CA VAL A 70 -11.66 7.38 5.92
C VAL A 70 -12.68 8.50 5.75
N ASP A 71 -13.65 8.61 6.68
CA ASP A 71 -14.67 9.66 6.65
C ASP A 71 -14.06 11.07 6.80
N GLU A 72 -13.09 11.25 7.69
CA GLU A 72 -12.29 12.47 7.82
C GLU A 72 -11.59 12.84 6.50
N ALA A 73 -10.94 11.86 5.86
CA ALA A 73 -10.25 12.07 4.59
C ALA A 73 -11.20 12.38 3.43
N LEU A 74 -12.42 11.82 3.44
CA LEU A 74 -13.47 12.12 2.45
C LEU A 74 -13.99 13.55 2.58
N GLN A 75 -14.00 14.12 3.79
CA GLN A 75 -14.38 15.52 4.00
C GLN A 75 -13.25 16.49 3.63
N ALA A 76 -12.00 16.06 3.78
CA ALA A 76 -10.81 16.87 3.52
C ALA A 76 -10.36 16.87 2.04
N VAL A 77 -11.19 16.40 1.10
CA VAL A 77 -10.79 16.19 -0.32
C VAL A 77 -10.49 17.51 -1.03
N GLU A 78 -9.26 17.98 -0.86
CA GLU A 78 -8.52 18.80 -1.81
C GLU A 78 -7.41 17.92 -2.43
N GLY A 79 -7.67 17.35 -3.61
CA GLY A 79 -6.67 17.15 -4.66
C GLY A 79 -5.40 16.32 -4.40
N THR A 80 -5.32 15.43 -3.41
CA THR A 80 -4.08 14.66 -3.11
C THR A 80 -3.92 13.33 -3.86
N ALA A 81 -4.87 12.95 -4.72
CA ALA A 81 -4.77 11.70 -5.45
C ALA A 81 -3.58 11.72 -6.43
N LEU A 82 -2.58 10.87 -6.20
CA LEU A 82 -1.48 10.70 -7.15
C LEU A 82 -2.04 10.20 -8.49
N PRO A 83 -1.56 10.72 -9.63
CA PRO A 83 -1.94 10.18 -10.92
C PRO A 83 -1.50 8.71 -11.01
N PRO A 84 -2.24 7.86 -11.74
CA PRO A 84 -1.79 6.49 -12.00
C PRO A 84 -0.45 6.51 -12.74
N PRO A 85 0.37 5.45 -12.62
CA PRO A 85 1.60 5.33 -13.39
C PRO A 85 1.29 5.46 -14.89
N ALA A 86 1.98 6.37 -15.57
CA ALA A 86 1.86 6.51 -17.01
C ALA A 86 2.61 5.36 -17.71
N ALA A 87 1.99 4.77 -18.74
CA ALA A 87 2.67 3.83 -19.61
C ALA A 87 3.71 4.57 -20.44
N ILE A 88 4.90 3.99 -20.57
CA ILE A 88 5.99 4.49 -21.43
C ILE A 88 6.05 3.57 -22.65
N ALA A 89 6.20 4.14 -23.86
CA ALA A 89 6.27 3.33 -25.07
C ALA A 89 7.56 2.50 -25.09
N ARG A 90 7.49 1.30 -25.65
CA ARG A 90 8.66 0.44 -25.78
C ARG A 90 9.68 1.11 -26.72
N GLY A 91 10.87 1.40 -26.21
CA GLY A 91 11.94 2.06 -26.96
C GLY A 91 12.24 3.48 -26.46
N ASP A 92 11.37 4.06 -25.65
CA ASP A 92 11.65 5.34 -24.98
C ASP A 92 12.63 5.13 -23.82
N GLU A 93 13.49 6.12 -23.56
CA GLU A 93 14.37 6.12 -22.39
C GLU A 93 13.56 6.34 -21.11
N ALA A 94 13.41 5.28 -20.30
CA ALA A 94 12.80 5.38 -18.98
C ALA A 94 13.84 5.88 -17.95
N PRO A 95 13.50 6.86 -17.10
CA PRO A 95 14.41 7.32 -16.07
C PRO A 95 14.70 6.19 -15.07
N LEU A 96 15.98 6.01 -14.74
CA LEU A 96 16.40 5.09 -13.69
C LEU A 96 15.88 5.57 -12.34
N SER A 97 15.32 4.64 -11.55
CA SER A 97 15.05 4.88 -10.14
C SER A 97 16.34 5.18 -9.37
N PHE A 98 16.22 5.87 -8.23
CA PHE A 98 17.37 6.12 -7.35
C PHE A 98 18.12 4.83 -6.96
N ALA A 99 17.40 3.72 -6.78
CA ALA A 99 18.02 2.43 -6.49
C ALA A 99 18.84 1.92 -7.68
N GLN A 100 18.34 2.05 -8.91
CA GLN A 100 19.08 1.66 -10.12
C GLN A 100 20.31 2.55 -10.36
N GLN A 101 20.19 3.87 -10.21
CA GLN A 101 21.32 4.79 -10.32
C GLN A 101 22.42 4.45 -9.30
N ARG A 102 22.02 4.14 -8.06
CA ARG A 102 22.95 3.70 -7.01
C ARG A 102 23.63 2.38 -7.36
N LEU A 103 22.87 1.38 -7.82
CA LEU A 103 23.45 0.08 -8.19
C LEU A 103 24.43 0.22 -9.34
N TRP A 104 24.07 0.99 -10.38
CA TRP A 104 24.96 1.29 -11.49
C TRP A 104 26.23 2.01 -11.02
N PHE A 105 26.11 3.03 -10.17
CA PHE A 105 27.26 3.73 -9.62
C PHE A 105 28.20 2.80 -8.84
N LEU A 106 27.64 1.90 -8.01
CA LEU A 106 28.44 0.96 -7.23
C LEU A 106 29.15 -0.08 -8.11
N ASP A 107 28.50 -0.54 -9.18
CA ASP A 107 29.11 -1.43 -10.18
C ASP A 107 30.27 -0.74 -10.91
N GLN A 108 30.12 0.53 -11.30
CA GLN A 108 31.20 1.30 -11.92
C GLN A 108 32.35 1.60 -10.96
N LEU A 109 32.06 1.77 -9.66
CA LEU A 109 33.07 2.02 -8.64
C LEU A 109 33.91 0.78 -8.34
N GLN A 110 33.31 -0.42 -8.40
CA GLN A 110 33.98 -1.70 -8.15
C GLN A 110 33.61 -2.75 -9.21
N PRO A 111 34.15 -2.63 -10.44
CA PRO A 111 33.79 -3.51 -11.55
C PRO A 111 34.17 -4.97 -11.28
N GLY A 112 33.32 -5.89 -11.72
CA GLY A 112 33.59 -7.34 -11.67
C GLY A 112 33.35 -8.00 -10.31
N THR A 113 32.80 -7.28 -9.33
CA THR A 113 32.42 -7.86 -8.03
C THR A 113 31.05 -8.57 -8.11
N ALA A 114 30.87 -9.61 -7.30
CA ALA A 114 29.60 -10.35 -7.23
C ALA A 114 28.67 -9.83 -6.10
N THR A 115 28.96 -8.66 -5.53
CA THR A 115 28.32 -8.11 -4.31
C THR A 115 26.81 -7.98 -4.42
N TYR A 116 26.31 -7.72 -5.64
CA TYR A 116 24.89 -7.56 -5.93
C TYR A 116 24.31 -8.69 -6.79
N ASN A 117 25.05 -9.79 -6.96
CA ASN A 117 24.52 -10.98 -7.60
C ASN A 117 23.57 -11.68 -6.63
N ILE A 118 22.40 -12.12 -7.12
CA ILE A 118 21.42 -12.89 -6.34
C ILE A 118 21.35 -14.31 -6.94
N PRO A 119 22.39 -15.15 -6.76
CA PRO A 119 22.37 -16.52 -7.26
C PRO A 119 21.35 -17.34 -6.47
N SER A 120 20.62 -18.21 -7.17
CA SER A 120 19.67 -19.14 -6.57
C SER A 120 19.76 -20.48 -7.29
N ALA A 121 19.58 -21.59 -6.56
CA ALA A 121 19.46 -22.95 -7.09
C ALA A 121 18.20 -23.60 -6.49
N LEU A 122 17.42 -24.27 -7.34
CA LEU A 122 16.17 -24.96 -6.99
C LEU A 122 16.39 -26.45 -6.77
#